data_AF-A7RLD5-F1
#
_entry.id   AF-A7RLD5-F1
#
_cell.length_a   1.000
_cell.length_b   1.000
_cell.length_c   1.000
_cell.angle_alpha   90.00
_cell.angle_beta   90.00
_cell.angle_gamma   90.00
#
_symmetry.space_group_name_H-M   'P 1'
#
loop_
_entity.id
_entity.type
_entity.pdbx_description
1 polymer ?
#
loop_
_entity_poly.entity_id
_entity_poly.type
_entity_poly.pdbx_seq_one_letter_code
_entity_poly.pdbx_strand_id
1 'polypeptide(L)'
;MAGAGISTPSGIPDFRTPGTGLYDNLQEYNIPEPTAIFDIEYFWYDPRPFFCLAKTLYPGNYQPNYVHYFVKLLHDKGFLLRMYTQNIDGLERLAGLPAEKLVEAHGTFSTASCISCHHSYDGEQIRKTIENGDIPRCETIKCKGVIKPDVVFFGEDLPKRFYSFEIDFRKCDLLLVMGTSLEVEPFAGIVNEVSRSTPRVLINRESVGPFLHPWRRRPKDVVLKGDIVSSVKRLAKLLEWTDSMDNIIETADKEWEGKKSAKKPSDASDALAKDIAKTTCNRPVTPSDSSTSSKTTDRNNSRSLHTMVGSPSRSRDQLFGKPEALFTRKNGNGD
;
A
#
# COMPACT_ATOMS: atom_id res chain seq x y z
N MET A 1 3.64 -14.80 -1.99
CA MET A 1 2.78 -13.64 -2.30
C MET A 1 1.91 -13.35 -1.08
N ALA A 2 1.80 -12.09 -0.67
CA ALA A 2 0.96 -11.72 0.46
C ALA A 2 0.26 -10.38 0.27
N GLY A 3 -0.80 -10.17 1.05
CA GLY A 3 -1.49 -8.89 1.20
C GLY A 3 -1.86 -8.61 2.65
N ALA A 4 -2.77 -7.67 2.86
CA ALA A 4 -3.00 -7.03 4.16
C ALA A 4 -3.41 -8.01 5.28
N GLY A 5 -3.99 -9.16 4.94
CA GLY A 5 -4.38 -10.20 5.89
C GLY A 5 -3.22 -10.71 6.75
N ILE A 6 -1.97 -10.69 6.25
CA ILE A 6 -0.81 -11.09 7.07
C ILE A 6 -0.48 -10.08 8.18
N SER A 7 -0.90 -8.82 8.03
CA SER A 7 -0.63 -7.71 8.95
C SER A 7 -1.75 -7.46 9.95
N THR A 8 -2.95 -8.01 9.71
CA THR A 8 -4.07 -7.93 10.67
C THR A 8 -3.73 -8.39 12.10
N PRO A 9 -2.94 -9.46 12.33
CA PRO A 9 -2.56 -9.86 13.69
C PRO A 9 -1.53 -8.91 14.34
N SER A 10 -0.90 -8.03 13.56
CA SER A 10 -0.02 -6.98 14.06
C SER A 10 -0.79 -5.72 14.47
N GLY A 11 -2.13 -5.72 14.37
CA GLY A 11 -2.98 -4.57 14.71
C GLY A 11 -3.17 -3.56 13.58
N ILE A 12 -2.66 -3.86 12.38
CA ILE A 12 -2.88 -3.04 11.18
C ILE A 12 -4.20 -3.48 10.53
N PRO A 13 -5.22 -2.61 10.44
CA PRO A 13 -6.45 -2.95 9.74
C PRO A 13 -6.14 -3.20 8.26
N ASP A 14 -6.88 -4.10 7.63
CA ASP A 14 -6.83 -4.19 6.18
C ASP A 14 -7.56 -3.00 5.54
N PHE A 15 -7.53 -2.91 4.21
CA PHE A 15 -8.19 -1.81 3.52
C PHE A 15 -9.71 -1.98 3.41
N ARG A 16 -10.19 -3.22 3.31
CA ARG A 16 -11.50 -3.55 2.74
C ARG A 16 -12.50 -4.22 3.70
N THR A 17 -12.09 -4.70 4.87
CA THR A 17 -13.00 -5.40 5.78
C THR A 17 -14.07 -4.43 6.30
N PRO A 18 -15.37 -4.72 6.12
CA PRO A 18 -16.43 -3.86 6.64
C PRO A 18 -16.33 -3.64 8.16
N GLY A 19 -16.48 -2.39 8.61
CA GLY A 19 -16.47 -1.95 10.00
C GLY A 19 -15.08 -1.74 10.62
N THR A 20 -14.03 -2.41 10.11
CA THR A 20 -12.66 -2.27 10.64
C THR A 20 -11.63 -1.81 9.62
N GLY A 21 -11.98 -1.87 8.34
CA GLY A 21 -11.09 -1.54 7.24
C GLY A 21 -10.81 -0.05 7.13
N LEU A 22 -9.68 0.30 6.53
CA LEU A 22 -9.29 1.69 6.38
C LEU A 22 -10.35 2.52 5.65
N TYR A 23 -10.93 2.00 4.56
CA TYR A 23 -11.88 2.72 3.71
C TYR A 23 -13.18 3.12 4.42
N ASP A 24 -13.64 2.33 5.39
CA ASP A 24 -14.86 2.63 6.15
C ASP A 24 -14.67 3.81 7.13
N ASN A 25 -13.41 4.09 7.49
CA ASN A 25 -13.07 5.17 8.42
C ASN A 25 -12.68 6.47 7.71
N LEU A 26 -12.68 6.53 6.37
CA LEU A 26 -12.23 7.71 5.62
C LEU A 26 -13.30 8.80 5.43
N GLN A 27 -14.51 8.63 5.98
CA GLN A 27 -15.59 9.62 5.84
C GLN A 27 -15.21 11.00 6.39
N GLU A 28 -14.25 11.06 7.30
CA GLU A 28 -13.77 12.32 7.90
C GLU A 28 -12.92 13.20 6.96
N TYR A 29 -12.41 12.67 5.84
CA TYR A 29 -11.48 13.40 4.96
C TYR A 29 -12.15 14.21 3.85
N ASN A 30 -13.48 14.25 3.79
CA ASN A 30 -14.27 14.95 2.76
C ASN A 30 -13.78 14.65 1.32
N ILE A 31 -13.51 13.37 1.05
CA ILE A 31 -13.08 12.85 -0.25
C ILE A 31 -14.29 12.30 -1.02
N PRO A 32 -14.28 12.32 -2.37
CA PRO A 32 -15.43 11.89 -3.18
C PRO A 32 -15.77 10.41 -2.97
N GLU A 33 -14.74 9.58 -2.78
CA GLU A 33 -14.85 8.15 -2.50
C GLU A 33 -13.58 7.65 -1.79
N PRO A 34 -13.63 6.55 -1.03
CA PRO A 34 -12.49 6.09 -0.22
C PRO A 34 -11.21 5.81 -1.01
N THR A 35 -11.33 5.40 -2.28
CA THR A 35 -10.18 5.11 -3.15
C THR A 35 -9.46 6.37 -3.62
N ALA A 36 -10.11 7.55 -3.59
CA ALA A 36 -9.53 8.80 -4.06
C ALA A 36 -8.29 9.24 -3.27
N ILE A 37 -8.16 8.83 -2.00
CA ILE A 37 -6.98 9.14 -1.17
C ILE A 37 -5.69 8.50 -1.72
N PHE A 38 -5.82 7.45 -2.52
CA PHE A 38 -4.73 6.76 -3.21
C PHE A 38 -4.84 6.91 -4.73
N ASP A 39 -5.54 7.92 -5.24
CA ASP A 39 -5.60 8.23 -6.68
C ASP A 39 -4.60 9.32 -7.03
N ILE A 40 -3.80 9.10 -8.07
CA ILE A 40 -2.72 10.05 -8.42
C ILE A 40 -3.27 11.39 -8.92
N GLU A 41 -4.36 11.40 -9.69
CA GLU A 41 -4.96 12.63 -10.18
C GLU A 41 -5.56 13.44 -9.02
N TYR A 42 -6.22 12.76 -8.08
CA TYR A 42 -6.71 13.41 -6.86
C TYR A 42 -5.55 13.96 -6.02
N PHE A 43 -4.44 13.21 -5.88
CA PHE A 43 -3.27 13.67 -5.14
C PHE A 43 -2.63 14.94 -5.74
N TRP A 44 -2.64 15.07 -7.07
CA TRP A 44 -2.22 16.31 -7.75
C TRP A 44 -3.12 17.49 -7.41
N TYR A 45 -4.42 17.25 -7.28
CA TYR A 45 -5.40 18.27 -6.92
C TYR A 45 -5.31 18.66 -5.43
N ASP A 46 -5.34 17.68 -4.53
CA ASP A 46 -5.25 17.87 -3.09
C ASP A 46 -4.50 16.72 -2.40
N PRO A 47 -3.22 16.91 -2.04
CA PRO A 47 -2.42 15.89 -1.36
C PRO A 47 -2.68 15.81 0.15
N ARG A 48 -3.44 16.76 0.75
CA ARG A 48 -3.60 16.87 2.20
C ARG A 48 -4.25 15.63 2.83
N PRO A 49 -5.34 15.04 2.26
CA PRO A 49 -5.95 13.85 2.83
C PRO A 49 -4.95 12.69 2.97
N PHE A 50 -4.15 12.45 1.92
CA PHE A 50 -3.12 11.41 1.97
C PHE A 50 -2.10 11.68 3.07
N PHE A 51 -1.55 12.89 3.19
CA PHE A 51 -0.55 13.16 4.23
C PHE A 51 -1.12 13.11 5.65
N CYS A 52 -2.39 13.48 5.82
CA CYS A 52 -3.09 13.33 7.10
C CYS A 52 -3.17 11.85 7.49
N LEU A 53 -3.51 10.98 6.54
CA LEU A 53 -3.51 9.53 6.73
C LEU A 53 -2.09 8.94 6.86
N ALA A 54 -1.13 9.41 6.07
CA ALA A 54 0.24 8.87 6.05
C ALA A 54 0.90 8.96 7.42
N LYS A 55 0.57 10.01 8.21
CA LYS A 55 1.01 10.15 9.60
C LYS A 55 0.68 8.94 10.47
N THR A 56 -0.46 8.28 10.25
CA THR A 56 -0.85 7.08 11.01
C THR A 56 -0.30 5.79 10.41
N LEU A 57 0.13 5.81 9.14
CA LEU A 57 0.62 4.64 8.40
C LEU A 57 2.14 4.45 8.44
N TYR A 58 2.90 5.46 8.88
CA TYR A 58 4.36 5.38 8.90
C TYR A 58 4.85 4.17 9.72
N PRO A 59 5.81 3.37 9.19
CA PRO A 59 6.36 2.24 9.91
C PRO A 59 6.96 2.62 11.26
N GLY A 60 6.80 1.73 12.24
CA GLY A 60 7.40 1.84 13.58
C GLY A 60 6.42 1.81 14.75
N ASN A 61 5.11 1.84 14.50
CA ASN A 61 4.08 1.66 15.54
C ASN A 61 3.65 0.20 15.69
N TYR A 62 3.94 -0.63 14.68
CA TYR A 62 3.53 -2.02 14.62
C TYR A 62 4.75 -2.92 14.50
N GLN A 63 4.66 -4.09 15.13
CA GLN A 63 5.69 -5.12 15.08
C GLN A 63 5.27 -6.23 14.11
N PRO A 64 6.22 -6.85 13.38
CA PRO A 64 5.92 -8.07 12.64
C PRO A 64 5.37 -9.16 13.57
N ASN A 65 4.45 -9.97 13.06
CA ASN A 65 3.89 -11.11 13.79
C ASN A 65 4.44 -12.46 13.30
N TYR A 66 3.94 -13.55 13.88
CA TYR A 66 4.31 -14.93 13.55
C TYR A 66 4.40 -15.24 12.04
N VAL A 67 3.48 -14.69 11.22
CA VAL A 67 3.47 -14.93 9.77
C VAL A 67 4.67 -14.28 9.08
N HIS A 68 5.05 -13.07 9.48
CA HIS A 68 6.21 -12.37 8.93
C HIS A 68 7.51 -13.10 9.30
N TYR A 69 7.64 -13.52 10.57
CA TYR A 69 8.79 -14.30 11.02
C TYR A 69 8.85 -15.69 10.38
N PHE A 70 7.71 -16.28 10.03
CA PHE A 70 7.70 -17.52 9.24
C PHE A 70 8.31 -17.30 7.85
N VAL A 71 8.01 -16.19 7.18
CA VAL A 71 8.65 -15.84 5.90
C VAL A 71 10.14 -15.56 6.08
N LYS A 72 10.54 -14.88 7.17
CA LYS A 72 11.95 -14.71 7.52
C LYS A 72 12.64 -16.06 7.74
N LEU A 73 12.00 -17.00 8.42
CA LEU A 73 12.57 -18.32 8.67
C LEU A 73 12.69 -19.15 7.38
N LEU A 74 11.74 -19.01 6.44
CA LEU A 74 11.88 -19.56 5.08
C LEU A 74 13.13 -19.01 4.39
N HIS A 75 13.44 -17.72 4.57
CA HIS A 75 14.67 -17.13 4.04
C HIS A 75 15.92 -17.71 4.71
N ASP A 76 15.95 -17.76 6.04
CA ASP A 76 17.11 -18.22 6.82
C ASP A 76 17.45 -19.69 6.56
N LYS A 77 16.43 -20.50 6.30
CA LYS A 77 16.59 -21.91 5.93
C LYS A 77 16.83 -22.13 4.42
N GLY A 78 16.92 -21.06 3.62
CA GLY A 78 17.27 -21.13 2.20
C GLY A 78 16.12 -21.49 1.24
N PHE A 79 14.87 -21.53 1.71
CA PHE A 79 13.70 -21.88 0.91
C PHE A 79 13.05 -20.68 0.20
N LEU A 80 13.23 -19.46 0.70
CA LEU A 80 12.58 -18.28 0.11
C LEU A 80 13.29 -17.84 -1.17
N LEU A 81 12.64 -18.04 -2.32
CA LEU A 81 13.05 -17.43 -3.58
C LEU A 81 12.81 -15.91 -3.56
N ARG A 82 11.55 -15.50 -3.35
CA ARG A 82 11.12 -14.10 -3.29
C ARG A 82 9.84 -13.92 -2.49
N MET A 83 9.71 -12.80 -1.80
CA MET A 83 8.49 -12.32 -1.15
C MET A 83 7.90 -11.18 -1.98
N TYR A 84 6.76 -11.44 -2.63
CA TYR A 84 5.94 -10.41 -3.26
C TYR A 84 4.86 -9.98 -2.27
N THR A 85 4.81 -8.70 -1.93
CA THR A 85 3.82 -8.14 -1.00
C THR A 85 3.05 -6.99 -1.63
N GLN A 86 1.74 -6.93 -1.36
CA GLN A 86 0.88 -5.77 -1.64
C GLN A 86 0.94 -4.74 -0.51
N ASN A 87 1.54 -5.10 0.62
CA ASN A 87 1.55 -4.25 1.80
C ASN A 87 2.58 -3.14 1.66
N ILE A 88 2.29 -2.03 2.32
CA ILE A 88 3.15 -0.84 2.41
C ILE A 88 3.61 -0.58 3.85
N ASP A 89 3.23 -1.45 4.79
CA ASP A 89 3.51 -1.30 6.23
C ASP A 89 4.99 -1.54 6.60
N GLY A 90 5.76 -2.19 5.71
CA GLY A 90 7.19 -2.46 5.89
C GLY A 90 7.49 -3.56 6.91
N LEU A 91 6.49 -4.33 7.37
CA LEU A 91 6.69 -5.38 8.37
C LEU A 91 7.59 -6.50 7.87
N GLU A 92 7.65 -6.76 6.56
CA GLU A 92 8.59 -7.71 5.97
C GLU A 92 10.05 -7.29 6.18
N ARG A 93 10.35 -5.99 5.99
CA ARG A 93 11.68 -5.43 6.24
C ARG A 93 12.01 -5.44 7.73
N LEU A 94 11.05 -5.07 8.57
CA LEU A 94 11.21 -5.10 10.03
C LEU A 94 11.41 -6.53 10.57
N ALA A 95 10.84 -7.55 9.91
CA ALA A 95 11.11 -8.95 10.22
C ALA A 95 12.52 -9.40 9.79
N GLY A 96 13.28 -8.54 9.11
CA GLY A 96 14.66 -8.78 8.70
C GLY A 96 14.80 -9.40 7.31
N LEU A 97 13.76 -9.40 6.47
CA LEU A 97 13.94 -9.83 5.08
C LEU A 97 14.82 -8.83 4.34
N PRO A 98 15.88 -9.30 3.65
CA PRO A 98 16.77 -8.40 2.96
C PRO A 98 16.11 -7.88 1.66
N ALA A 99 16.50 -6.69 1.23
CA ALA A 99 15.83 -5.97 0.14
C ALA A 99 15.80 -6.77 -1.17
N GLU A 100 16.83 -7.56 -1.45
CA GLU A 100 16.90 -8.44 -2.60
C GLU A 100 15.86 -9.57 -2.55
N LYS A 101 15.36 -9.97 -1.38
CA LYS A 101 14.29 -10.99 -1.28
C LYS A 101 12.89 -10.39 -1.37
N LEU A 102 12.75 -9.08 -1.24
CA LEU A 102 11.46 -8.40 -1.17
C LEU A 102 11.09 -7.74 -2.51
N VAL A 103 9.82 -7.82 -2.87
CA VAL A 103 9.18 -7.07 -3.95
C VAL A 103 7.93 -6.42 -3.36
N GLU A 104 8.06 -5.14 -3.02
CA GLU A 104 6.98 -4.28 -2.56
C GLU A 104 6.17 -3.81 -3.78
N ALA A 105 5.17 -4.60 -4.17
CA ALA A 105 4.45 -4.39 -5.43
C ALA A 105 3.64 -3.09 -5.45
N HIS A 106 3.15 -2.64 -4.30
CA HIS A 106 2.47 -1.35 -4.13
C HIS A 106 3.39 -0.29 -3.52
N GLY A 107 4.70 -0.48 -3.62
CA GLY A 107 5.67 0.52 -3.19
C GLY A 107 5.90 0.54 -1.68
N THR A 108 6.53 1.61 -1.19
CA THR A 108 7.08 1.66 0.16
C THR A 108 7.13 3.08 0.73
N PHE A 109 7.10 3.21 2.05
CA PHE A 109 7.41 4.47 2.74
C PHE A 109 8.92 4.66 2.98
N SER A 110 9.74 3.66 2.64
CA SER A 110 11.20 3.72 2.86
C SER A 110 11.91 4.72 1.94
N THR A 111 11.29 5.06 0.80
CA THR A 111 11.79 6.05 -0.16
C THR A 111 10.63 6.94 -0.60
N ALA A 112 10.97 8.08 -1.19
CA ALA A 112 10.01 9.04 -1.69
C ALA A 112 10.53 9.77 -2.92
N SER A 113 9.64 10.30 -3.75
CA SER A 113 9.99 10.98 -4.98
C SER A 113 9.19 12.27 -5.16
N CYS A 114 9.85 13.32 -5.67
CA CYS A 114 9.13 14.51 -6.10
C CYS A 114 8.23 14.17 -7.30
N ILE A 115 6.94 14.48 -7.21
CA ILE A 115 5.99 14.18 -8.30
C ILE A 115 6.22 15.02 -9.56
N SER A 116 7.00 16.11 -9.47
CA SER A 116 7.27 17.01 -10.60
C SER A 116 8.61 16.76 -11.29
N CYS A 117 9.70 16.55 -10.53
CA CYS A 117 11.04 16.37 -11.10
C CYS A 117 11.62 14.96 -10.91
N HIS A 118 10.89 14.08 -10.21
CA HIS A 118 11.29 12.70 -9.90
C HIS A 118 12.61 12.56 -9.12
N HIS A 119 13.07 13.63 -8.46
CA HIS A 119 14.19 13.53 -7.53
C HIS A 119 13.80 12.61 -6.36
N SER A 120 14.65 11.63 -6.09
CA SER A 120 14.46 10.64 -5.03
C SER A 120 14.98 11.17 -3.68
N TYR A 121 14.27 10.79 -2.63
CA TYR A 121 14.53 11.11 -1.24
C TYR A 121 14.48 9.82 -0.43
N ASP A 122 15.26 9.77 0.64
CA ASP A 122 15.06 8.77 1.69
C ASP A 122 13.77 9.08 2.46
N GLY A 123 12.97 8.06 2.76
CA GLY A 123 11.68 8.23 3.41
C GLY A 123 11.76 8.86 4.79
N GLU A 124 12.89 8.70 5.49
CA GLU A 124 13.14 9.30 6.80
C GLU A 124 13.37 10.81 6.70
N GLN A 125 13.85 11.32 5.56
CA GLN A 125 14.04 12.77 5.33
C GLN A 125 12.70 13.52 5.34
N ILE A 126 11.65 12.92 4.75
CA ILE A 126 10.32 13.53 4.70
C ILE A 126 9.41 13.14 5.86
N ARG A 127 9.78 12.10 6.62
CA ARG A 127 9.00 11.58 7.74
C ARG A 127 8.65 12.66 8.76
N LYS A 128 9.65 13.42 9.23
CA LYS A 128 9.44 14.47 10.24
C LYS A 128 8.45 15.52 9.77
N THR A 129 8.53 15.92 8.49
CA THR A 129 7.60 16.87 7.88
C THR A 129 6.17 16.34 7.91
N ILE A 130 5.97 15.07 7.54
CA ILE A 130 4.66 14.42 7.56
C ILE A 130 4.12 14.25 8.99
N GLU A 131 4.98 13.86 9.95
CA GLU A 131 4.61 13.71 11.36
C GLU A 131 4.17 15.04 11.98
N ASN A 132 4.79 16.15 11.57
CA ASN A 132 4.39 17.51 11.95
C ASN A 132 3.08 17.98 11.29
N GLY A 133 2.55 17.21 10.33
CA GLY A 133 1.33 17.54 9.59
C GLY A 133 1.56 18.48 8.39
N ASP A 134 2.81 18.65 7.98
CA ASP A 134 3.19 19.46 6.82
C ASP A 134 3.32 18.62 5.56
N ILE A 135 3.15 19.26 4.40
CA ILE A 135 3.35 18.63 3.08
C ILE A 135 4.82 18.78 2.67
N PRO A 136 5.58 17.70 2.49
CA PRO A 136 6.98 17.77 2.07
C PRO A 136 7.11 18.33 0.65
N ARG A 137 8.06 19.24 0.46
CA ARG A 137 8.31 19.96 -0.78
C ARG A 137 9.73 19.71 -1.29
N CYS A 138 9.85 19.61 -2.60
CA CYS A 138 11.11 19.35 -3.27
C CYS A 138 12.14 20.44 -3.00
N GLU A 139 13.35 20.02 -2.65
CA GLU A 139 14.50 20.88 -2.37
C GLU A 139 15.33 21.19 -3.62
N THR A 140 15.04 20.55 -4.76
CA THR A 140 15.74 20.81 -6.02
C THR A 140 15.51 22.25 -6.48
N ILE A 141 16.57 22.94 -6.87
CA ILE A 141 16.53 24.33 -7.35
C ILE A 141 15.48 24.46 -8.47
N LYS A 142 14.58 25.45 -8.34
CA LYS A 142 13.43 25.72 -9.24
C LYS A 142 12.31 24.68 -9.22
N CYS A 143 12.41 23.60 -8.45
CA CYS A 143 11.31 22.67 -8.22
C CYS A 143 10.63 22.99 -6.88
N LYS A 144 9.31 23.09 -6.88
CA LYS A 144 8.49 23.21 -5.65
C LYS A 144 7.42 22.12 -5.57
N GLY A 145 7.65 21.04 -6.31
CA GLY A 145 6.76 19.88 -6.35
C GLY A 145 6.59 19.25 -4.97
N VAL A 146 5.49 18.54 -4.80
CA VAL A 146 5.24 17.74 -3.60
C VAL A 146 6.11 16.49 -3.65
N ILE A 147 6.72 16.11 -2.51
CA ILE A 147 7.43 14.85 -2.40
C ILE A 147 6.43 13.80 -1.91
N LYS A 148 6.16 12.76 -2.71
CA LYS A 148 5.27 11.67 -2.34
C LYS A 148 6.11 10.46 -1.91
N PRO A 149 5.78 9.77 -0.80
CA PRO A 149 6.31 8.42 -0.56
C PRO A 149 6.14 7.54 -1.79
N ASP A 150 7.07 6.63 -2.04
CA ASP A 150 7.05 5.75 -3.22
C ASP A 150 6.03 4.61 -3.05
N VAL A 151 4.86 4.90 -2.49
CA VAL A 151 3.65 4.08 -2.46
C VAL A 151 2.91 4.25 -3.77
N VAL A 152 2.54 3.15 -4.42
CA VAL A 152 1.86 3.15 -5.71
C VAL A 152 0.40 3.56 -5.54
N PHE A 153 -0.01 4.60 -6.27
CA PHE A 153 -1.39 5.06 -6.32
C PHE A 153 -2.12 4.46 -7.53
N PHE A 154 -3.45 4.47 -7.49
CA PHE A 154 -4.26 4.21 -8.68
C PHE A 154 -3.88 5.23 -9.77
N GLY A 155 -3.69 4.71 -10.98
CA GLY A 155 -3.17 5.48 -12.11
C GLY A 155 -1.64 5.49 -12.26
N GLU A 156 -0.88 4.95 -11.29
CA GLU A 156 0.57 4.78 -11.39
C GLU A 156 0.96 3.37 -11.86
N ASP A 157 2.09 3.28 -12.57
CA ASP A 157 2.71 2.00 -12.89
C ASP A 157 3.30 1.34 -11.64
N LEU A 158 3.22 0.01 -11.57
CA LEU A 158 3.90 -0.74 -10.51
C LEU A 158 5.43 -0.63 -10.66
N PRO A 159 6.19 -0.75 -9.56
CA PRO A 159 7.64 -0.62 -9.60
C PRO A 159 8.25 -1.63 -10.56
N LYS A 160 9.30 -1.26 -11.31
CA LYS A 160 9.99 -2.15 -12.26
C LYS A 160 10.33 -3.52 -11.66
N ARG A 161 10.65 -3.54 -10.37
CA ARG A 161 10.97 -4.74 -9.61
C ARG A 161 9.82 -5.75 -9.53
N PHE A 162 8.57 -5.30 -9.60
CA PHE A 162 7.38 -6.16 -9.68
C PHE A 162 7.48 -7.17 -10.82
N TYR A 163 7.88 -6.72 -12.01
CA TYR A 163 7.98 -7.55 -13.22
C TYR A 163 9.08 -8.61 -13.19
N SER A 164 9.90 -8.65 -12.13
CA SER A 164 10.83 -9.77 -11.90
C SER A 164 10.15 -11.14 -11.75
N PHE A 165 8.80 -11.16 -11.56
CA PHE A 165 8.03 -12.40 -11.47
C PHE A 165 8.19 -13.27 -12.72
N GLU A 166 8.44 -12.67 -13.90
CA GLU A 166 8.66 -13.42 -15.15
C GLU A 166 9.87 -14.36 -15.06
N ILE A 167 10.89 -13.99 -14.27
CA ILE A 167 12.09 -14.79 -14.04
C ILE A 167 11.89 -15.69 -12.81
N ASP A 168 11.35 -15.14 -11.73
CA ASP A 168 11.21 -15.86 -10.47
C ASP A 168 10.22 -17.01 -10.58
N PHE A 169 9.10 -16.83 -11.28
CA PHE A 169 8.03 -17.84 -11.32
C PHE A 169 8.39 -19.04 -12.18
N ARG A 170 9.37 -18.90 -13.09
CA ARG A 170 9.98 -20.03 -13.81
C ARG A 170 10.83 -20.93 -12.90
N LYS A 171 11.35 -20.39 -11.81
CA LYS A 171 12.16 -21.11 -10.81
C LYS A 171 11.35 -21.54 -9.59
N CYS A 172 10.09 -21.11 -9.49
CA CYS A 172 9.22 -21.36 -8.36
C CYS A 172 8.68 -22.80 -8.39
N ASP A 173 9.00 -23.55 -7.34
CA ASP A 173 8.55 -24.94 -7.12
C ASP A 173 7.36 -25.04 -6.15
N LEU A 174 7.08 -23.99 -5.37
CA LEU A 174 5.90 -23.85 -4.51
C LEU A 174 5.48 -22.37 -4.40
N LEU A 175 4.20 -22.08 -4.65
CA LEU A 175 3.64 -20.74 -4.43
C LEU A 175 2.78 -20.70 -3.15
N LEU A 176 3.24 -19.96 -2.15
CA LEU A 176 2.41 -19.60 -0.99
C LEU A 176 1.70 -18.26 -1.26
N VAL A 177 0.37 -18.26 -1.15
CA VAL A 177 -0.50 -17.08 -1.27
C VAL A 177 -1.18 -16.86 0.07
N MET A 178 -0.92 -15.72 0.72
CA MET A 178 -1.27 -15.51 2.11
C MET A 178 -2.01 -14.19 2.33
N GLY A 179 -3.18 -14.22 2.98
CA GLY A 179 -3.83 -13.01 3.47
C GLY A 179 -4.14 -11.94 2.41
N THR A 180 -4.59 -12.32 1.21
CA THR A 180 -4.93 -11.37 0.14
C THR A 180 -6.28 -11.73 -0.48
N SER A 181 -7.05 -10.73 -0.93
CA SER A 181 -8.30 -10.95 -1.67
C SER A 181 -8.08 -11.30 -3.15
N LEU A 182 -6.87 -11.08 -3.69
CA LEU A 182 -6.55 -11.23 -5.11
C LEU A 182 -7.53 -10.48 -6.04
N GLU A 183 -7.92 -9.26 -5.66
CA GLU A 183 -8.83 -8.42 -6.47
C GLU A 183 -8.11 -7.30 -7.23
N VAL A 184 -6.90 -6.94 -6.79
CA VAL A 184 -6.15 -5.82 -7.36
C VAL A 184 -5.17 -6.32 -8.40
N GLU A 185 -5.42 -5.95 -9.66
CA GLU A 185 -4.49 -6.18 -10.77
C GLU A 185 -3.39 -5.12 -10.80
N PRO A 186 -2.20 -5.44 -11.35
CA PRO A 186 -1.80 -6.72 -11.97
C PRO A 186 -1.35 -7.81 -10.96
N PHE A 187 -1.36 -7.51 -9.65
CA PHE A 187 -0.85 -8.44 -8.63
C PHE A 187 -1.67 -9.73 -8.53
N ALA A 188 -3.00 -9.65 -8.68
CA ALA A 188 -3.88 -10.80 -8.65
C ALA A 188 -3.58 -11.79 -9.79
N GLY A 189 -3.33 -11.28 -11.00
CA GLY A 189 -3.09 -12.06 -12.20
C GLY A 189 -1.86 -12.95 -12.11
N ILE A 190 -0.77 -12.46 -11.49
CA ILE A 190 0.50 -13.22 -11.48
C ILE A 190 0.38 -14.57 -10.75
N VAL A 191 -0.62 -14.78 -9.87
CA VAL A 191 -0.86 -16.09 -9.21
C VAL A 191 -0.98 -17.25 -10.21
N ASN A 192 -1.34 -16.97 -11.47
CA ASN A 192 -1.44 -17.97 -12.53
C ASN A 192 -0.16 -18.13 -13.37
N GLU A 193 0.85 -17.28 -13.19
CA GLU A 193 2.08 -17.24 -13.99
C GLU A 193 3.13 -18.27 -13.55
N VAL A 194 2.98 -18.88 -12.37
CA VAL A 194 3.77 -20.06 -12.00
C VAL A 194 3.40 -21.26 -12.88
N SER A 195 4.37 -22.16 -13.11
CA SER A 195 4.18 -23.37 -13.90
C SER A 195 2.92 -24.15 -13.47
N ARG A 196 2.25 -24.80 -14.42
CA ARG A 196 1.07 -25.63 -14.14
C ARG A 196 1.37 -26.80 -13.20
N SER A 197 2.63 -27.23 -13.14
CA SER A 197 3.08 -28.30 -12.25
C SER A 197 3.40 -27.83 -10.82
N THR A 198 3.57 -26.52 -10.61
CA THR A 198 3.87 -25.90 -9.32
C THR A 198 2.63 -25.93 -8.42
N PRO A 199 2.67 -26.58 -7.25
CA PRO A 199 1.61 -26.48 -6.25
C PRO A 199 1.41 -25.03 -5.81
N ARG A 200 0.16 -24.65 -5.55
CA ARG A 200 -0.18 -23.34 -5.01
C ARG A 200 -1.00 -23.53 -3.74
N VAL A 201 -0.58 -22.88 -2.67
CA VAL A 201 -1.23 -23.00 -1.37
C VAL A 201 -1.79 -21.65 -0.98
N LEU A 202 -3.12 -21.56 -0.88
CA LEU A 202 -3.81 -20.40 -0.34
C LEU A 202 -3.98 -20.58 1.17
N ILE A 203 -3.46 -19.65 1.97
CA ILE A 203 -3.71 -19.53 3.41
C ILE A 203 -4.44 -18.22 3.64
N ASN A 204 -5.76 -18.29 3.81
CA ASN A 204 -6.59 -17.09 3.88
C ASN A 204 -7.89 -17.37 4.64
N ARG A 205 -8.58 -16.33 5.12
CA ARG A 205 -9.90 -16.51 5.75
C ARG A 205 -10.92 -17.11 4.77
N GLU A 206 -10.85 -16.66 3.52
CA GLU A 206 -11.79 -17.04 2.46
C GLU A 206 -11.08 -17.58 1.22
N SER A 207 -11.79 -18.37 0.42
CA SER A 207 -11.30 -18.77 -0.90
C SER A 207 -11.44 -17.59 -1.85
N VAL A 208 -10.39 -17.28 -2.62
CA VAL A 208 -10.32 -16.06 -3.42
C VAL A 208 -9.70 -16.30 -4.80
N GLY A 209 -9.92 -15.38 -5.74
CA GLY A 209 -9.36 -15.44 -7.09
C GLY A 209 -9.53 -16.83 -7.75
N PRO A 210 -8.45 -17.44 -8.29
CA PRO A 210 -8.54 -18.76 -8.94
C PRO A 210 -8.84 -19.91 -7.96
N PHE A 211 -8.75 -19.69 -6.65
CA PHE A 211 -9.04 -20.69 -5.62
C PHE A 211 -10.52 -20.71 -5.21
N LEU A 212 -11.33 -19.74 -5.63
CA LEU A 212 -12.72 -19.61 -5.20
C LEU A 212 -13.56 -20.84 -5.60
N HIS A 213 -13.49 -21.23 -6.87
CA HIS A 213 -14.33 -22.29 -7.42
C HIS A 213 -13.54 -23.57 -7.73
N PRO A 214 -14.03 -24.77 -7.33
CA PRO A 214 -13.34 -26.03 -7.59
C PRO A 214 -12.97 -26.27 -9.07
N TRP A 215 -13.84 -25.87 -10.01
CA TRP A 215 -13.59 -26.04 -11.46
C TRP A 215 -12.52 -25.09 -12.03
N ARG A 216 -12.14 -24.03 -11.30
CA ARG A 216 -11.04 -23.13 -11.68
C ARG A 216 -9.70 -23.50 -11.02
N ARG A 217 -9.72 -24.40 -10.03
CA ARG A 217 -8.52 -24.84 -9.31
C ARG A 217 -7.66 -25.75 -10.18
N ARG A 218 -6.34 -25.63 -10.00
CA ARG A 218 -5.39 -26.62 -10.51
C ARG A 218 -5.44 -27.87 -9.63
N PRO A 219 -5.08 -29.06 -10.16
CA PRO A 219 -5.07 -30.30 -9.38
C PRO A 219 -4.20 -30.25 -8.10
N LYS A 220 -3.18 -29.39 -8.08
CA LYS A 220 -2.25 -29.21 -6.96
C LYS A 220 -2.52 -27.96 -6.13
N ASP A 221 -3.67 -27.31 -6.31
CA ASP A 221 -4.07 -26.21 -5.45
C ASP A 221 -4.54 -26.73 -4.10
N VAL A 222 -4.02 -26.14 -3.03
CA VAL A 222 -4.45 -26.42 -1.66
C VAL A 222 -5.00 -25.14 -1.05
N VAL A 223 -6.12 -25.24 -0.35
CA VAL A 223 -6.76 -24.08 0.29
C VAL A 223 -6.93 -24.36 1.78
N LEU A 224 -6.20 -23.61 2.59
CA LEU A 224 -6.31 -23.58 4.05
C LEU A 224 -7.14 -22.36 4.43
N LYS A 225 -8.43 -22.60 4.71
CA LYS A 225 -9.34 -21.57 5.20
C LYS A 225 -9.23 -21.42 6.72
N GLY A 226 -9.14 -20.19 7.19
CA GLY A 226 -9.22 -19.86 8.61
C GLY A 226 -8.31 -18.71 9.02
N ASP A 227 -8.04 -18.65 10.32
CA ASP A 227 -7.06 -17.71 10.87
C ASP A 227 -5.65 -18.01 10.34
N ILE A 228 -4.97 -16.95 9.91
CA ILE A 228 -3.69 -17.06 9.22
C ILE A 228 -2.56 -17.46 10.16
N VAL A 229 -2.56 -16.94 11.39
CA VAL A 229 -1.54 -17.30 12.40
C VAL A 229 -1.67 -18.76 12.77
N SER A 230 -2.89 -19.23 13.03
CA SER A 230 -3.18 -20.63 13.37
C SER A 230 -2.76 -21.58 12.25
N SER A 231 -3.03 -21.21 11.00
CA SER A 231 -2.66 -22.01 9.82
C SER A 231 -1.16 -22.08 9.62
N VAL A 232 -0.44 -20.95 9.78
CA VAL A 232 1.02 -20.90 9.67
C VAL A 232 1.69 -21.62 10.85
N LYS A 233 1.16 -21.52 12.07
CA LYS A 233 1.60 -22.34 13.23
C LYS A 233 1.46 -23.84 12.95
N ARG A 234 0.34 -24.27 12.36
CA ARG A 234 0.16 -25.67 11.96
C ARG A 234 1.18 -26.10 10.91
N LEU A 235 1.48 -25.25 9.93
CA LEU A 235 2.51 -25.53 8.93
C LEU A 235 3.91 -25.63 9.57
N ALA A 236 4.27 -24.67 10.42
CA ALA A 236 5.54 -24.70 11.16
C ALA A 236 5.68 -25.97 12.01
N LYS A 237 4.60 -26.42 12.66
CA LYS A 237 4.60 -27.69 13.41
C LYS A 237 4.82 -28.90 12.51
N LEU A 238 4.19 -28.96 11.34
CA LEU A 238 4.38 -30.05 10.37
C LEU A 238 5.80 -30.08 9.79
N LEU A 239 6.47 -28.92 9.74
CA LEU A 239 7.85 -28.78 9.32
C LEU A 239 8.87 -29.02 10.45
N GLU A 240 8.39 -29.27 11.68
CA GLU A 240 9.22 -29.38 12.89
C GLU A 240 10.03 -28.09 13.17
N TRP A 241 9.42 -26.93 12.90
CA TRP A 241 10.07 -25.60 13.04
C TRP A 241 9.58 -24.80 14.25
N THR A 242 8.78 -25.39 15.13
CA THR A 242 8.22 -24.69 16.30
C THR A 242 9.31 -23.99 17.12
N ASP A 243 10.36 -24.71 17.51
CA ASP A 243 11.45 -24.14 18.32
C ASP A 243 12.22 -23.04 17.57
N SER A 244 12.40 -23.19 16.26
CA SER A 244 13.04 -22.15 15.43
C SER A 244 12.18 -20.88 15.36
N MET A 245 10.85 -21.04 15.30
CA MET A 245 9.89 -19.94 15.31
C MET A 245 9.84 -19.23 16.66
N ASP A 246 9.85 -19.97 17.76
CA ASP A 246 9.85 -19.38 19.10
C ASP A 246 11.13 -18.57 19.34
N ASN A 247 12.30 -19.12 18.96
CA ASN A 247 13.58 -18.43 19.10
C ASN A 247 13.67 -17.10 18.32
N ILE A 248 13.20 -17.07 17.06
CA ILE A 248 13.26 -15.83 16.26
C ILE A 248 12.30 -14.76 16.79
N ILE A 249 11.13 -15.17 17.29
CA ILE A 249 10.14 -14.26 17.88
C ILE A 249 10.66 -13.71 19.21
N GLU A 250 11.17 -14.56 20.10
CA GLU A 250 11.74 -14.12 21.38
C GLU A 250 12.90 -13.13 21.20
N THR A 251 13.75 -13.37 20.19
CA THR A 251 14.85 -12.45 19.87
C THR A 251 14.31 -11.11 19.41
N ALA A 252 13.34 -11.12 18.50
CA ALA A 252 12.77 -9.89 17.97
C ALA A 252 11.97 -9.10 19.02
N ASP A 253 11.26 -9.78 19.93
CA ASP A 253 10.55 -9.14 21.05
C ASP A 253 11.52 -8.42 21.99
N LYS A 254 12.66 -9.04 22.31
CA LYS A 254 13.73 -8.41 23.11
C LYS A 254 14.28 -7.16 22.43
N GLU A 255 14.55 -7.22 21.13
CA GLU A 255 15.00 -6.06 20.36
C GLU A 255 13.96 -4.93 20.31
N TRP A 256 12.68 -5.29 20.17
CA TRP A 256 11.57 -4.35 20.12
C TRP A 256 11.36 -3.61 21.45
N GLU A 257 11.38 -4.33 22.56
CA GLU A 257 11.28 -3.73 23.90
C GLU A 257 12.49 -2.82 24.20
N GLY A 258 13.69 -3.20 23.74
CA GLY A 258 14.87 -2.34 23.76
C GLY A 258 14.63 -1.01 23.04
N LYS A 259 14.05 -1.05 21.82
CA LYS A 259 13.73 0.16 21.04
C LYS A 259 12.65 1.04 21.68
N LYS A 260 11.61 0.46 22.31
CA LYS A 260 10.59 1.22 23.05
C LYS A 260 11.18 1.96 24.25
N SER A 261 12.02 1.29 25.03
CA SER A 261 12.63 1.88 26.22
C SER A 261 13.53 3.09 25.89
N ALA A 262 14.14 3.11 24.70
CA ALA A 262 14.93 4.22 24.18
C ALA A 262 14.10 5.39 23.61
N LYS A 263 12.80 5.19 23.35
CA LYS A 263 11.93 6.13 22.62
C LYS A 263 10.96 6.94 23.49
N LYS A 264 11.05 6.90 24.84
CA LYS A 264 10.11 7.60 25.74
C LYS A 264 9.82 9.06 25.29
N PRO A 265 8.59 9.38 24.86
CA PRO A 265 8.13 10.76 24.70
C PRO A 265 7.64 11.31 26.05
N SER A 266 7.77 12.62 26.26
CA SER A 266 7.09 13.34 27.34
C SER A 266 5.57 13.33 27.08
N ASP A 267 4.75 13.05 28.10
CA ASP A 267 3.29 12.83 28.05
C ASP A 267 2.42 13.95 27.40
N ALA A 268 3.03 15.04 26.92
CA ALA A 268 2.35 16.16 26.27
C ALA A 268 2.14 16.02 24.74
N SER A 269 2.82 15.09 24.06
CA SER A 269 2.82 15.01 22.58
C SER A 269 1.57 14.36 21.96
N ASP A 270 0.98 13.38 22.65
CA ASP A 270 -0.06 12.51 22.05
C ASP A 270 -1.46 13.15 22.11
N ALA A 271 -1.73 13.97 23.12
CA ALA A 271 -2.95 14.77 23.20
C ALA A 271 -2.93 15.91 22.17
N LEU A 272 -1.76 16.53 21.96
CA LEU A 272 -1.58 17.63 21.00
C LEU A 272 -1.66 17.15 19.54
N ALA A 273 -1.15 15.95 19.24
CA ALA A 273 -1.23 15.37 17.89
C ALA A 273 -2.66 15.08 17.43
N LYS A 274 -3.57 14.71 18.35
CA LYS A 274 -4.98 14.44 18.06
C LYS A 274 -5.80 15.72 17.82
N ASP A 275 -5.47 16.81 18.51
CA ASP A 275 -6.13 18.13 18.32
C ASP A 275 -5.62 18.87 17.07
N ILE A 276 -4.33 18.75 16.76
CA ILE A 276 -3.76 19.37 15.55
C ILE A 276 -4.28 18.68 14.28
N ALA A 277 -4.34 17.33 14.25
CA ALA A 277 -4.86 16.59 13.08
C ALA A 277 -6.30 16.99 12.71
N LYS A 278 -7.16 17.26 13.70
CA LYS A 278 -8.53 17.76 13.45
C LYS A 278 -8.57 19.18 12.87
N THR A 279 -7.56 20.00 13.13
CA THR A 279 -7.55 21.43 12.81
C THR A 279 -6.85 21.74 11.48
N THR A 280 -5.79 20.99 11.11
CA THR A 280 -5.08 21.15 9.82
C THR A 280 -5.73 20.37 8.67
N CYS A 281 -6.37 19.22 8.93
CA CYS A 281 -6.95 18.40 7.86
C CYS A 281 -8.35 18.88 7.41
N ASN A 282 -9.00 19.80 8.14
CA ASN A 282 -10.34 20.34 7.84
C ASN A 282 -10.36 21.78 7.31
N ARG A 283 -9.22 22.35 6.88
CA ARG A 283 -9.23 23.72 6.32
C ARG A 283 -9.88 23.73 4.92
N PRO A 284 -10.95 24.54 4.70
CA PRO A 284 -11.57 24.67 3.39
C PRO A 284 -10.55 25.05 2.32
N VAL A 285 -10.70 24.49 1.12
CA VAL A 285 -9.96 24.93 -0.06
C VAL A 285 -10.32 26.38 -0.32
N THR A 286 -9.38 27.31 -0.06
CA THR A 286 -9.52 28.69 -0.54
C THR A 286 -8.65 28.86 -1.78
N PRO A 287 -9.12 29.53 -2.86
CA PRO A 287 -8.33 29.73 -4.08
C PRO A 287 -7.09 30.63 -3.91
N SER A 288 -6.72 31.03 -2.69
CA SER A 288 -5.70 32.04 -2.43
C SER A 288 -4.31 31.52 -2.08
N ASP A 289 -4.11 30.20 -1.94
CA ASP A 289 -2.77 29.64 -1.65
C ASP A 289 -1.87 29.54 -2.90
N SER A 290 -2.33 30.08 -4.04
CA SER A 290 -1.54 30.31 -5.25
C SER A 290 -1.30 31.81 -5.51
N SER A 291 -0.71 32.53 -4.55
CA SER A 291 0.00 33.77 -4.90
C SER A 291 1.01 34.16 -3.83
N THR A 292 2.29 34.02 -4.17
CA THR A 292 3.42 34.62 -3.46
C THR A 292 3.29 36.15 -3.45
N SER A 293 3.29 36.75 -2.26
CA SER A 293 3.52 38.19 -2.12
C SER A 293 4.98 38.52 -2.42
N SER A 294 5.24 39.25 -3.49
CA SER A 294 6.50 39.97 -3.68
C SER A 294 6.18 41.43 -3.98
N LYS A 295 6.40 42.28 -2.97
CA LYS A 295 6.49 43.74 -3.14
C LYS A 295 7.77 44.06 -3.92
N THR A 296 7.66 44.64 -5.10
CA THR A 296 8.66 45.58 -5.66
C THR A 296 8.02 46.43 -6.76
N THR A 297 7.83 47.71 -6.42
CA THR A 297 7.98 48.95 -7.22
C THR A 297 7.87 48.92 -8.75
N ASP A 298 7.02 49.83 -9.23
CA ASP A 298 6.80 50.30 -10.61
C ASP A 298 8.04 50.45 -11.51
N ARG A 299 7.86 50.12 -12.79
CA ARG A 299 8.08 51.06 -13.91
C ARG A 299 7.51 50.53 -15.24
N ASN A 300 6.72 51.39 -15.87
CA ASN A 300 6.19 51.32 -17.24
C ASN A 300 7.24 50.89 -18.28
N ASN A 301 6.86 50.01 -19.22
CA ASN A 301 6.89 50.36 -20.63
C ASN A 301 6.00 49.46 -21.50
N SER A 302 5.22 50.11 -22.35
CA SER A 302 4.40 49.56 -23.42
C SER A 302 5.24 48.97 -24.56
N ARG A 303 4.83 47.83 -25.13
CA ARG A 303 4.80 47.62 -26.59
C ARG A 303 4.04 46.33 -26.96
N SER A 304 3.06 46.55 -27.82
CA SER A 304 2.28 45.59 -28.60
C SER A 304 3.12 44.78 -29.58
N LEU A 305 2.78 43.51 -29.79
CA LEU A 305 2.94 42.81 -31.08
C LEU A 305 1.97 41.61 -31.17
N HIS A 306 1.16 41.64 -32.23
CA HIS A 306 0.27 40.61 -32.74
C HIS A 306 1.05 39.41 -33.30
N THR A 307 0.51 38.19 -33.15
CA THR A 307 0.21 37.15 -34.18
C THR A 307 -0.10 35.82 -33.45
N MET A 308 -1.34 35.30 -33.46
CA MET A 308 -2.00 34.45 -34.48
C MET A 308 -1.60 32.95 -34.46
N VAL A 309 -2.57 32.13 -34.01
CA VAL A 309 -3.02 30.81 -34.52
C VAL A 309 -2.26 29.53 -34.15
N GLY A 310 -3.01 28.55 -33.62
CA GLY A 310 -2.71 27.12 -33.84
C GLY A 310 -3.23 26.12 -32.79
N SER A 311 -4.55 25.94 -32.65
CA SER A 311 -5.12 24.73 -32.02
C SER A 311 -4.94 23.50 -32.94
N PRO A 312 -4.89 22.28 -32.39
CA PRO A 312 -6.02 21.40 -32.64
C PRO A 312 -6.46 20.54 -31.44
N SER A 313 -7.77 20.60 -31.22
CA SER A 313 -8.62 19.63 -30.53
C SER A 313 -8.64 18.27 -31.25
N ARG A 314 -8.69 17.16 -30.50
CA ARG A 314 -9.44 15.94 -30.88
C ARG A 314 -9.83 15.11 -29.65
N SER A 315 -11.10 15.26 -29.28
CA SER A 315 -12.07 14.29 -28.77
C SER A 315 -11.55 13.00 -28.10
N ARG A 316 -11.67 12.96 -26.77
CA ARG A 316 -12.03 11.76 -25.98
C ARG A 316 -13.54 11.58 -26.10
N ASP A 317 -14.01 10.45 -26.61
CA ASP A 317 -15.30 9.85 -26.27
C ASP A 317 -15.39 8.45 -26.89
N GLN A 318 -16.12 7.57 -26.21
CA GLN A 318 -16.33 6.14 -26.48
C GLN A 318 -15.24 5.21 -25.94
N LEU A 319 -15.40 4.82 -24.68
CA LEU A 319 -15.57 3.42 -24.29
C LEU A 319 -16.01 3.37 -22.83
N PHE A 320 -16.76 2.32 -22.48
CA PHE A 320 -17.38 2.00 -21.19
C PHE A 320 -18.82 2.47 -20.98
N GLY A 321 -19.72 1.58 -21.41
CA GLY A 321 -21.12 1.54 -21.02
C GLY A 321 -21.28 1.25 -19.52
N LYS A 322 -22.28 1.91 -18.93
CA LYS A 322 -22.78 1.69 -17.57
C LYS A 322 -23.34 0.27 -17.43
N PRO A 323 -23.18 -0.40 -16.27
CA PRO A 323 -24.01 -1.54 -15.92
C PRO A 323 -25.33 -1.03 -15.31
N GLU A 324 -26.44 -1.25 -16.03
CA GLU A 324 -27.79 -1.07 -15.46
C GLU A 324 -28.09 -2.18 -14.46
N ALA A 325 -28.57 -1.76 -13.30
CA ALA A 325 -29.19 -2.61 -12.30
C ALA A 325 -30.60 -3.01 -12.76
N LEU A 326 -30.90 -4.32 -12.79
CA LEU A 326 -32.27 -4.82 -12.84
C LEU A 326 -32.44 -5.94 -11.82
N PHE A 327 -33.06 -5.60 -10.69
CA PHE A 327 -33.77 -6.52 -9.82
C PHE A 327 -35.25 -6.13 -9.87
N THR A 328 -36.14 -7.02 -10.33
CA THR A 328 -37.26 -7.59 -9.54
C THR A 328 -38.30 -8.35 -10.39
N ARG A 329 -38.49 -9.62 -9.99
CA ARG A 329 -39.72 -10.44 -9.91
C ARG A 329 -40.72 -10.50 -11.09
N LYS A 330 -41.04 -11.74 -11.50
CA LYS A 330 -42.38 -12.32 -11.27
C LYS A 330 -42.36 -13.86 -11.34
N ASN A 331 -42.98 -14.47 -10.32
CA ASN A 331 -43.48 -15.85 -10.31
C ASN A 331 -44.57 -16.02 -11.38
N GLY A 332 -44.67 -17.21 -11.95
CA GLY A 332 -45.82 -17.66 -12.75
C GLY A 332 -45.67 -19.11 -13.20
N ASN A 333 -46.53 -19.98 -12.66
CA ASN A 333 -46.76 -21.37 -13.09
C ASN A 333 -47.15 -21.48 -14.57
N GLY A 334 -46.92 -22.67 -15.16
CA GLY A 334 -47.66 -23.13 -16.34
C GLY A 334 -46.94 -24.24 -17.12
N ASP A 335 -47.44 -25.47 -16.91
CA ASP A 335 -47.34 -26.72 -17.68
C ASP A 335 -46.02 -27.48 -17.85
#